data_AF-A0A0Q6KZE4-F1
#
_entry.id   AF-A0A0Q6KZE4-F1
#
_cell.length_a   1.000
_cell.length_b   1.000
_cell.length_c   1.000
_cell.angle_alpha   90.00
_cell.angle_beta   90.00
_cell.angle_gamma   90.00
#
_symmetry.space_group_name_H-M   'P 1'
#
loop_
_entity.id
_entity.type
_entity.pdbx_description
1 polymer ?
#
loop_
_entity_poly.entity_id
_entity_poly.type
_entity_poly.pdbx_seq_one_letter_code
_entity_poly.pdbx_strand_id
1 'polypeptide(L)'
;MKRLLLVTLSAFALVACGNSDGPVAAPPTTAPTTVPPASVLPQANQPQAEAEASRPTVDTGDAEPSGPIDWNTEELPENNSIPDATEPVTCLDMSSSSVTEAVNSLPLVFADSPWVATRMGDPCASFTWVEALPSGATVSSPTHLLFFDNTDYLGTATLEPYGFTSVAAQSADTITVNYRWPLAGDANANPTGGPATIDYQWDGTQVTMIGTLPPEVIG
;
A
#
# COMPACT_ATOMS: atom_id res chain seq x y z
N MET A 1 -51.02 -31.49 8.95
CA MET A 1 -51.84 -30.27 9.01
C MET A 1 -51.26 -29.26 8.02
N LYS A 2 -51.97 -29.03 6.92
CA LYS A 2 -51.58 -28.11 5.84
C LYS A 2 -51.88 -26.67 6.27
N ARG A 3 -50.93 -25.74 6.13
CA ARG A 3 -51.20 -24.30 6.06
C ARG A 3 -50.60 -23.78 4.76
N LEU A 4 -51.50 -23.64 3.79
CA LEU A 4 -51.38 -22.90 2.54
C LEU A 4 -51.68 -21.40 2.83
N LEU A 5 -51.51 -20.56 1.80
CA LEU A 5 -51.76 -19.10 1.67
C LEU A 5 -50.51 -18.24 1.88
N LEU A 6 -50.16 -17.27 1.01
CA LEU A 6 -50.80 -16.73 -0.18
C LEU A 6 -49.73 -15.94 -0.97
N VAL A 7 -49.62 -16.19 -2.27
CA VAL A 7 -48.80 -15.40 -3.22
C VAL A 7 -49.67 -14.22 -3.69
N THR A 8 -49.23 -12.99 -3.45
CA THR A 8 -49.84 -11.79 -4.04
C THR A 8 -48.98 -11.28 -5.20
N LEU A 9 -49.35 -11.71 -6.41
CA LEU A 9 -48.86 -11.19 -7.67
C LEU A 9 -49.60 -9.87 -7.95
N SER A 10 -48.89 -8.73 -7.91
CA SER A 10 -49.48 -7.43 -8.28
C SER A 10 -48.92 -7.01 -9.64
N ALA A 11 -49.69 -7.31 -10.69
CA ALA A 11 -49.47 -6.79 -12.03
C ALA A 11 -50.20 -5.45 -12.17
N PHE A 12 -49.46 -4.34 -12.25
CA PHE A 12 -50.00 -3.06 -12.72
C PHE A 12 -49.64 -2.91 -14.20
N ALA A 13 -50.66 -2.99 -15.05
CA ALA A 13 -50.63 -2.46 -16.40
C ALA A 13 -51.57 -1.26 -16.44
N LEU A 14 -51.09 -0.09 -16.87
CA LEU A 14 -51.92 1.01 -17.33
C LEU A 14 -51.26 1.74 -18.50
N VAL A 15 -52.15 2.17 -19.39
CA VAL A 15 -51.99 2.56 -20.79
C VAL A 15 -51.55 4.01 -20.97
N ALA A 16 -50.82 4.21 -22.08
CA ALA A 16 -50.59 5.38 -22.94
C ALA A 16 -51.27 6.74 -22.65
N CYS A 17 -50.50 7.81 -22.93
CA CYS A 17 -50.89 8.87 -23.88
C CYS A 17 -49.63 9.59 -24.38
N GLY A 18 -49.47 9.70 -25.69
CA GLY A 18 -48.45 10.51 -26.33
C GLY A 18 -48.88 11.97 -26.42
N ASN A 19 -47.91 12.89 -26.36
CA ASN A 19 -47.95 14.14 -27.11
C ASN A 19 -46.51 14.64 -27.32
N SER A 20 -46.23 15.01 -28.56
CA SER A 20 -44.97 15.55 -29.05
C SER A 20 -44.72 16.95 -28.51
N ASP A 21 -43.54 17.19 -27.94
CA ASP A 21 -42.88 18.49 -27.95
C ASP A 21 -41.37 18.27 -27.78
N GLY A 22 -40.62 18.56 -28.85
CA GLY A 22 -39.17 18.42 -28.85
C GLY A 22 -38.51 19.54 -28.03
N PRO A 23 -37.38 19.27 -27.33
CA PRO A 23 -36.50 20.34 -26.91
C PRO A 23 -35.68 20.77 -28.13
N VAL A 24 -35.94 21.99 -28.58
CA VAL A 24 -35.06 22.78 -29.45
C VAL A 24 -33.63 22.70 -28.90
N ALA A 25 -32.70 22.33 -29.77
CA ALA A 25 -31.28 22.36 -29.52
C ALA A 25 -30.85 23.73 -28.97
N ALA A 26 -30.24 23.72 -27.78
CA ALA A 26 -29.55 24.89 -27.27
C ALA A 26 -28.39 25.26 -28.22
N PRO A 27 -28.17 26.54 -28.52
CA PRO A 27 -27.03 26.96 -29.32
C PRO A 27 -25.72 26.66 -28.56
N PRO A 28 -24.61 26.32 -29.24
CA PRO A 28 -23.32 26.22 -28.59
C PRO A 28 -22.93 27.60 -28.06
N THR A 29 -22.81 27.71 -26.74
CA THR A 29 -22.13 28.84 -26.11
C THR A 29 -20.65 28.73 -26.47
N THR A 30 -20.19 29.62 -27.34
CA THR A 30 -18.77 29.86 -27.58
C THR A 30 -18.14 30.40 -26.29
N ALA A 31 -17.46 29.52 -25.55
CA ALA A 31 -16.53 29.95 -24.52
C ALA A 31 -15.35 30.68 -25.20
N PRO A 32 -14.93 31.87 -24.73
CA PRO A 32 -13.67 32.45 -25.18
C PRO A 32 -12.51 31.58 -24.68
N THR A 33 -11.82 30.94 -25.61
CA THR A 33 -10.48 30.36 -25.41
C THR A 33 -9.55 31.47 -24.97
N THR A 34 -9.34 31.58 -23.65
CA THR A 34 -8.27 32.40 -23.11
C THR A 34 -7.04 31.50 -23.04
N VAL A 35 -6.12 31.71 -23.97
CA VAL A 35 -4.84 31.00 -24.04
C VAL A 35 -4.03 31.38 -22.79
N PRO A 36 -3.58 30.43 -21.95
CA PRO A 36 -2.63 30.75 -20.89
C PRO A 36 -1.29 31.14 -21.52
N PRO A 37 -0.58 32.15 -21.00
CA PRO A 37 0.78 32.44 -21.46
C PRO A 37 1.68 31.23 -21.16
N ALA A 38 2.48 30.86 -22.16
CA ALA A 38 3.52 29.85 -22.06
C ALA A 38 4.44 30.17 -20.88
N SER A 39 4.43 29.32 -19.86
CA SER A 39 5.44 29.34 -18.81
C SER A 39 6.75 28.83 -19.41
N VAL A 40 7.72 29.72 -19.50
CA VAL A 40 9.10 29.42 -19.91
C VAL A 40 9.69 28.48 -18.87
N LEU A 41 9.99 27.25 -19.27
CA LEU A 41 10.85 26.33 -18.52
C LEU A 41 12.29 26.86 -18.56
N PRO A 42 12.99 27.03 -17.43
CA PRO A 42 14.44 27.09 -17.43
C PRO A 42 14.97 25.68 -17.68
N GLN A 43 15.63 25.47 -18.82
CA GLN A 43 16.30 24.22 -19.14
C GLN A 43 17.75 24.26 -18.62
N ALA A 44 18.06 23.23 -17.83
CA ALA A 44 19.36 22.58 -17.60
C ALA A 44 20.58 23.44 -17.22
N ASN A 45 21.01 23.32 -15.94
CA ASN A 45 22.43 23.31 -15.61
C ASN A 45 22.82 21.87 -15.25
N GLN A 46 23.43 21.16 -16.21
CA GLN A 46 24.15 19.94 -15.91
C GLN A 46 25.47 20.24 -15.19
N PRO A 47 26.03 19.27 -14.44
CA PRO A 47 27.25 19.44 -13.66
C PRO A 47 28.48 19.56 -14.58
N GLN A 48 29.31 20.59 -14.34
CA GLN A 48 30.66 20.65 -14.91
C GLN A 48 31.53 19.55 -14.27
N ALA A 49 32.02 18.64 -15.11
CA ALA A 49 33.20 17.86 -14.84
C ALA A 49 34.43 18.71 -15.19
N GLU A 50 35.28 19.01 -14.21
CA GLU A 50 36.65 19.46 -14.43
C GLU A 50 37.59 18.56 -13.62
N ALA A 51 38.38 17.79 -14.35
CA ALA A 51 39.57 17.12 -13.86
C ALA A 51 40.71 18.14 -13.78
N GLU A 52 41.46 18.15 -12.67
CA GLU A 52 42.91 17.88 -12.70
C GLU A 52 43.54 17.94 -11.29
N ALA A 53 44.33 16.90 -11.04
CA ALA A 53 45.53 16.76 -10.20
C ALA A 53 45.90 17.84 -9.17
N SER A 54 46.18 17.40 -7.94
CA SER A 54 47.50 17.55 -7.30
C SER A 54 47.60 16.73 -6.01
N ARG A 55 48.47 15.73 -6.03
CA ARG A 55 48.93 14.91 -4.90
C ARG A 55 50.24 15.51 -4.37
N PRO A 56 50.43 15.67 -3.05
CA PRO A 56 51.76 15.66 -2.47
C PRO A 56 52.05 14.29 -1.82
N THR A 57 53.35 13.99 -1.79
CA THR A 57 53.96 12.70 -1.49
C THR A 57 54.69 12.78 -0.14
N VAL A 58 54.87 11.60 0.48
CA VAL A 58 55.87 11.21 1.49
C VAL A 58 55.63 11.68 2.93
N ASP A 59 55.34 10.73 3.82
CA ASP A 59 56.30 10.46 4.90
C ASP A 59 56.46 8.96 5.13
N THR A 60 57.71 8.55 5.22
CA THR A 60 58.21 7.19 5.35
C THR A 60 58.53 6.99 6.82
N GLY A 61 57.79 6.11 7.50
CA GLY A 61 58.07 5.69 8.87
C GLY A 61 58.24 4.18 8.93
N ASP A 62 59.47 3.72 8.73
CA ASP A 62 59.97 2.40 9.11
C ASP A 62 59.69 2.11 10.59
N ALA A 63 59.18 0.91 10.88
CA ALA A 63 59.63 0.08 12.01
C ALA A 63 58.83 -1.25 12.05
N GLU A 64 59.43 -2.28 11.44
CA GLU A 64 59.18 -3.67 11.82
C GLU A 64 59.78 -3.93 13.22
N PRO A 65 59.08 -4.65 14.10
CA PRO A 65 59.77 -5.57 14.98
C PRO A 65 59.27 -6.99 14.74
N SER A 66 60.14 -7.80 14.16
CA SER A 66 60.03 -9.25 14.13
C SER A 66 60.10 -9.77 15.57
N GLY A 67 58.98 -10.31 16.06
CA GLY A 67 58.89 -11.06 17.30
C GLY A 67 58.24 -12.42 17.02
N PRO A 68 58.80 -13.54 17.49
CA PRO A 68 58.16 -14.84 17.36
C PRO A 68 57.06 -14.94 18.41
N ILE A 69 55.80 -14.90 18.00
CA ILE A 69 54.67 -15.22 18.88
C ILE A 69 54.36 -16.71 18.76
N ASP A 70 54.62 -17.35 19.89
CA ASP A 70 54.52 -18.76 20.23
C ASP A 70 53.08 -19.28 20.09
N TRP A 71 52.88 -20.29 19.24
CA TRP A 71 51.61 -21.02 19.13
C TRP A 71 51.55 -22.06 20.27
N ASN A 72 51.40 -21.58 21.50
CA ASN A 72 50.90 -22.45 22.57
C ASN A 72 49.38 -22.54 22.43
N THR A 73 48.96 -23.68 21.91
CA THR A 73 47.63 -24.27 22.00
C THR A 73 47.14 -24.24 23.44
N GLU A 74 46.29 -23.29 23.77
CA GLU A 74 45.40 -23.40 24.93
C GLU A 74 44.01 -23.77 24.40
N GLU A 75 43.74 -25.06 24.48
CA GLU A 75 42.50 -25.73 24.09
C GLU A 75 41.32 -25.11 24.87
N LEU A 76 40.55 -24.23 24.22
CA LEU A 76 39.30 -23.72 24.77
C LEU A 76 38.22 -24.80 24.60
N PRO A 77 37.41 -25.09 25.63
CA PRO A 77 36.52 -26.24 25.63
C PRO A 77 35.44 -26.12 24.54
N GLU A 78 35.45 -27.06 23.61
CA GLU A 78 34.42 -27.27 22.59
C GLU A 78 33.13 -27.78 23.24
N ASN A 79 32.25 -26.90 23.74
CA ASN A 79 30.83 -27.25 23.85
C ASN A 79 29.91 -26.04 24.11
N ASN A 80 29.14 -25.62 23.10
CA ASN A 80 27.66 -25.69 23.10
C ASN A 80 27.08 -24.81 21.98
N SER A 81 26.64 -25.49 20.92
CA SER A 81 25.51 -25.18 20.06
C SER A 81 25.09 -23.70 19.95
N ILE A 82 25.75 -22.96 19.06
CA ILE A 82 25.09 -21.85 18.37
C ILE A 82 24.19 -22.52 17.32
N PRO A 83 22.85 -22.37 17.37
CA PRO A 83 22.04 -22.81 16.25
C PRO A 83 22.51 -22.06 15.01
N ASP A 84 22.89 -22.81 13.97
CA ASP A 84 23.28 -22.27 12.67
C ASP A 84 22.10 -21.48 12.10
N ALA A 85 22.07 -20.18 12.36
CA ALA A 85 21.09 -19.27 11.82
C ALA A 85 21.53 -18.87 10.40
N THR A 86 21.58 -19.84 9.50
CA THR A 86 21.88 -19.63 8.09
C THR A 86 20.78 -20.23 7.20
N GLU A 87 19.52 -20.19 7.65
CA GLU A 87 18.41 -20.35 6.72
C GLU A 87 18.38 -19.12 5.80
N PRO A 88 18.37 -19.29 4.47
CA PRO A 88 18.33 -18.16 3.55
C PRO A 88 17.03 -17.38 3.75
N VAL A 89 17.16 -16.11 4.14
CA VAL A 89 16.01 -15.19 4.23
C VAL A 89 15.40 -15.03 2.85
N THR A 90 14.18 -15.53 2.68
CA THR A 90 13.41 -15.36 1.45
C THR A 90 12.49 -14.16 1.63
N CYS A 91 12.77 -13.09 0.88
CA CYS A 91 11.92 -11.89 0.90
C CYS A 91 10.64 -12.11 0.10
N LEU A 92 9.57 -11.43 0.50
CA LEU A 92 8.31 -11.41 -0.22
C LEU A 92 8.48 -10.77 -1.60
N ASP A 93 7.93 -11.41 -2.63
CA ASP A 93 7.85 -10.84 -3.97
C ASP A 93 6.40 -10.47 -4.30
N MET A 94 6.18 -9.30 -4.88
CA MET A 94 4.83 -8.80 -5.20
C MET A 94 4.09 -9.69 -6.23
N SER A 95 4.84 -10.40 -7.08
CA SER A 95 4.33 -11.35 -8.06
C SER A 95 4.35 -12.81 -7.58
N SER A 96 4.73 -13.04 -6.33
CA SER A 96 4.71 -14.39 -5.74
C SER A 96 3.29 -14.98 -5.70
N SER A 97 3.22 -16.32 -5.64
CA SER A 97 1.95 -17.02 -5.46
C SER A 97 1.27 -16.62 -4.15
N SER A 98 2.01 -16.43 -3.05
CA SER A 98 1.46 -15.99 -1.76
C SER A 98 0.70 -14.68 -1.88
N VAL A 99 1.29 -13.66 -2.54
CA VAL A 99 0.60 -12.36 -2.75
C VAL A 99 -0.58 -12.53 -3.71
N THR A 100 -0.39 -13.26 -4.80
CA THR A 100 -1.42 -13.47 -5.82
C THR A 100 -2.65 -14.19 -5.24
N GLU A 101 -2.44 -15.24 -4.45
CA GLU A 101 -3.51 -15.99 -3.79
C GLU A 101 -4.21 -15.15 -2.71
N ALA A 102 -3.45 -14.42 -1.90
CA ALA A 102 -4.00 -13.53 -0.88
C ALA A 102 -4.91 -12.45 -1.50
N VAL A 103 -4.46 -11.79 -2.57
CA VAL A 103 -5.25 -10.78 -3.29
C VAL A 103 -6.49 -11.39 -3.95
N ASN A 104 -6.36 -12.56 -4.59
CA ASN A 104 -7.49 -13.24 -5.22
C ASN A 104 -8.51 -13.81 -4.22
N SER A 105 -8.13 -13.95 -2.93
CA SER A 105 -9.04 -14.40 -1.88
C SER A 105 -10.01 -13.31 -1.40
N LEU A 106 -9.76 -12.05 -1.74
CA LEU A 106 -10.56 -10.91 -1.30
C LEU A 106 -11.94 -10.91 -1.97
N PRO A 107 -13.03 -10.67 -1.22
CA PRO A 107 -14.35 -10.46 -1.82
C PRO A 107 -14.33 -9.28 -2.80
N LEU A 108 -14.96 -9.46 -3.96
CA LEU A 108 -15.07 -8.37 -4.94
C LEU A 108 -16.05 -7.29 -4.46
N VAL A 109 -15.61 -6.04 -4.55
CA VAL A 109 -16.47 -4.85 -4.35
C VAL A 109 -17.18 -4.42 -5.63
N PHE A 110 -16.57 -4.71 -6.79
CA PHE A 110 -17.14 -4.44 -8.11
C PHE A 110 -17.04 -5.72 -8.95
N ALA A 111 -18.14 -6.09 -9.61
CA ALA A 111 -18.26 -7.38 -10.29
C ALA A 111 -17.16 -7.64 -11.35
N ASP A 112 -16.75 -6.61 -12.07
CA ASP A 112 -15.82 -6.71 -13.20
C ASP A 112 -14.45 -6.05 -12.92
N SER A 113 -14.15 -5.72 -11.66
CA SER A 113 -12.87 -5.13 -11.26
C SER A 113 -12.19 -6.00 -10.21
N PRO A 114 -11.25 -6.89 -10.62
CA PRO A 114 -10.50 -7.70 -9.69
C PRO A 114 -9.56 -6.81 -8.86
N TRP A 115 -9.21 -7.31 -7.68
CA TRP A 115 -8.14 -6.73 -6.88
C TRP A 115 -6.79 -6.95 -7.55
N VAL A 116 -5.91 -5.95 -7.44
CA VAL A 116 -4.54 -6.00 -7.94
C VAL A 116 -3.62 -5.49 -6.83
N ALA A 117 -2.52 -6.23 -6.57
CA ALA A 117 -1.45 -5.73 -5.71
C ALA A 117 -0.76 -4.54 -6.39
N THR A 118 -0.73 -3.38 -5.72
CA THR A 118 -0.22 -2.13 -6.30
C THR A 118 1.03 -1.63 -5.62
N ARG A 119 1.16 -1.85 -4.31
CA ARG A 119 2.28 -1.39 -3.49
C ARG A 119 2.57 -2.38 -2.39
N MET A 120 3.79 -2.33 -1.87
CA MET A 120 4.18 -3.11 -0.70
C MET A 120 5.14 -2.32 0.18
N GLY A 121 5.25 -2.76 1.43
CA GLY A 121 6.26 -2.32 2.39
C GLY A 121 7.66 -2.84 2.07
N ASP A 122 8.52 -2.88 3.09
CA ASP A 122 9.81 -3.57 2.97
C ASP A 122 9.57 -5.08 2.71
N PRO A 123 9.96 -5.62 1.55
CA PRO A 123 9.71 -7.01 1.21
C PRO A 123 10.50 -8.01 2.07
N CYS A 124 11.59 -7.57 2.71
CA CYS A 124 12.46 -8.42 3.51
C CYS A 124 12.21 -8.27 5.02
N ALA A 125 11.30 -7.38 5.44
CA ALA A 125 10.88 -7.31 6.83
C ALA A 125 10.04 -8.54 7.18
N SER A 126 10.22 -9.06 8.41
CA SER A 126 9.39 -10.16 8.90
C SER A 126 7.92 -9.74 8.86
N PHE A 127 7.53 -8.60 9.44
CA PHE A 127 6.17 -8.09 9.29
C PHE A 127 6.08 -7.03 8.18
N THR A 128 5.35 -7.33 7.11
CA THR A 128 5.18 -6.44 5.96
C THR A 128 3.73 -6.38 5.47
N TRP A 129 3.48 -5.52 4.48
CA TRP A 129 2.15 -5.31 3.90
C TRP A 129 2.17 -5.26 2.39
N VAL A 130 1.02 -5.59 1.80
CA VAL A 130 0.68 -5.38 0.39
C VAL A 130 -0.61 -4.58 0.32
N GLU A 131 -0.61 -3.52 -0.48
CA GLU A 131 -1.80 -2.76 -0.85
C GLU A 131 -2.47 -3.42 -2.05
N ALA A 132 -3.76 -3.65 -1.93
CA ALA A 132 -4.61 -4.14 -3.01
C ALA A 132 -5.68 -3.10 -3.33
N LEU A 133 -5.78 -2.76 -4.61
CA LEU A 133 -6.75 -1.85 -5.17
C LEU A 133 -7.56 -2.53 -6.28
N PRO A 134 -8.83 -2.17 -6.51
CA PRO A 134 -9.55 -2.64 -7.68
C PRO A 134 -8.85 -2.19 -8.96
N SER A 135 -8.87 -3.01 -10.01
CA SER A 135 -8.36 -2.61 -11.32
C SER A 135 -9.03 -1.33 -11.82
N GLY A 136 -8.22 -0.34 -12.20
CA GLY A 136 -8.69 1.00 -12.58
C GLY A 136 -9.02 1.92 -11.40
N ALA A 137 -8.54 1.61 -10.20
CA ALA A 137 -8.73 2.44 -9.01
C ALA A 137 -8.26 3.89 -9.18
N THR A 138 -8.90 4.75 -8.41
CA THR A 138 -8.53 6.16 -8.19
C THR A 138 -8.28 6.39 -6.71
N VAL A 139 -7.92 7.61 -6.30
CA VAL A 139 -7.58 7.91 -4.90
C VAL A 139 -8.74 7.65 -3.91
N SER A 140 -10.00 7.71 -4.36
CA SER A 140 -11.17 7.43 -3.53
C SER A 140 -11.60 5.97 -3.54
N SER A 141 -10.92 5.12 -4.31
CA SER A 141 -11.27 3.71 -4.41
C SER A 141 -11.03 2.99 -3.08
N PRO A 142 -11.84 1.96 -2.78
CA PRO A 142 -11.62 1.13 -1.61
C PRO A 142 -10.24 0.48 -1.68
N THR A 143 -9.55 0.44 -0.54
CA THR A 143 -8.21 -0.13 -0.42
C THR A 143 -8.21 -1.23 0.63
N HIS A 144 -7.64 -2.39 0.29
CA HIS A 144 -7.20 -3.36 1.27
C HIS A 144 -5.71 -3.21 1.54
N LEU A 145 -5.33 -3.36 2.82
CA LEU A 145 -3.95 -3.65 3.21
C LEU A 145 -3.94 -5.09 3.75
N LEU A 146 -3.07 -5.91 3.16
CA LEU A 146 -2.88 -7.31 3.46
C LEU A 146 -1.56 -7.45 4.21
N PHE A 147 -1.55 -8.12 5.35
CA PHE A 147 -0.35 -8.31 6.15
C PHE A 147 0.30 -9.67 5.90
N PHE A 148 1.63 -9.68 5.97
CA PHE A 148 2.44 -10.87 5.76
C PHE A 148 3.49 -10.99 6.87
N ASP A 149 3.74 -12.22 7.32
CA ASP A 149 4.95 -12.60 8.05
C ASP A 149 5.89 -13.32 7.08
N ASN A 150 6.95 -12.65 6.62
CA ASN A 150 7.79 -13.07 5.51
C ASN A 150 6.93 -13.33 4.25
N THR A 151 6.69 -14.60 3.90
CA THR A 151 5.86 -15.01 2.76
C THR A 151 4.46 -15.47 3.14
N ASP A 152 4.14 -15.53 4.43
CA ASP A 152 2.90 -16.09 4.95
C ASP A 152 1.84 -15.00 5.11
N TYR A 153 0.69 -15.18 4.47
CA TYR A 153 -0.41 -14.23 4.54
C TYR A 153 -1.14 -14.32 5.88
N LEU A 154 -1.24 -13.18 6.58
CA LEU A 154 -1.84 -13.08 7.92
C LEU A 154 -3.29 -12.60 7.93
N GLY A 155 -3.76 -11.99 6.84
CA GLY A 155 -5.09 -11.39 6.74
C GLY A 155 -5.04 -9.91 6.38
N THR A 156 -6.22 -9.26 6.40
CA THR A 156 -6.36 -7.84 6.09
C THR A 156 -6.32 -6.97 7.34
N ALA A 157 -5.91 -5.71 7.19
CA ALA A 157 -5.99 -4.69 8.24
C ALA A 157 -7.43 -4.48 8.76
N THR A 158 -8.40 -4.56 7.86
CA THR A 158 -9.82 -4.39 8.16
C THR A 158 -10.62 -5.43 7.38
N LEU A 159 -11.77 -5.84 7.92
CA LEU A 159 -12.66 -6.79 7.23
C LEU A 159 -13.20 -6.19 5.91
N GLU A 160 -13.62 -4.94 5.95
CA GLU A 160 -14.06 -4.20 4.78
C GLU A 160 -12.94 -3.28 4.26
N PRO A 161 -12.86 -3.03 2.95
CA PRO A 161 -11.91 -2.08 2.41
C PRO A 161 -12.46 -0.65 2.51
N TYR A 162 -11.58 0.30 2.85
CA TYR A 162 -11.95 1.71 2.98
C TYR A 162 -11.17 2.58 2.01
N GLY A 163 -11.84 3.59 1.46
CA GLY A 163 -11.20 4.59 0.60
C GLY A 163 -10.21 5.45 1.39
N PHE A 164 -9.28 6.09 0.68
CA PHE A 164 -8.29 7.00 1.27
C PHE A 164 -7.48 6.39 2.42
N THR A 165 -7.26 5.07 2.35
CA THR A 165 -6.40 4.33 3.27
C THR A 165 -4.95 4.44 2.79
N SER A 166 -4.01 4.67 3.71
CA SER A 166 -2.59 4.79 3.39
C SER A 166 -1.71 4.32 4.54
N VAL A 167 -0.59 3.65 4.23
CA VAL A 167 0.42 3.34 5.25
C VAL A 167 1.27 4.57 5.52
N ALA A 168 1.36 4.96 6.80
CA ALA A 168 2.14 6.10 7.27
C ALA A 168 3.56 5.70 7.68
N ALA A 169 3.71 4.52 8.28
CA ALA A 169 4.99 4.00 8.74
C ALA A 169 4.99 2.47 8.82
N GLN A 170 6.18 1.90 8.78
CA GLN A 170 6.44 0.49 9.04
C GLN A 170 7.68 0.38 9.95
N SER A 171 7.61 -0.55 10.88
CA SER A 171 8.69 -0.97 11.77
C SER A 171 8.75 -2.50 11.78
N ALA A 172 9.59 -3.10 12.65
CA ALA A 172 9.80 -4.54 12.70
C ALA A 172 8.51 -5.33 13.04
N ASP A 173 7.66 -4.78 13.89
CA ASP A 173 6.46 -5.44 14.42
C ASP A 173 5.19 -4.60 14.23
N THR A 174 5.30 -3.35 13.75
CA THR A 174 4.15 -2.44 13.70
C THR A 174 4.04 -1.76 12.33
N ILE A 175 2.82 -1.75 11.78
CA ILE A 175 2.45 -0.97 10.60
C ILE A 175 1.41 0.06 11.00
N THR A 176 1.72 1.33 10.79
CA THR A 176 0.84 2.45 11.10
C THR A 176 0.05 2.85 9.86
N VAL A 177 -1.28 2.85 9.95
CA VAL A 177 -2.19 3.13 8.84
C VAL A 177 -3.04 4.36 9.14
N ASN A 178 -3.14 5.24 8.15
CA ASN A 178 -4.01 6.40 8.16
C ASN A 178 -5.27 6.13 7.34
N TYR A 179 -6.42 6.39 7.95
CA TYR A 179 -7.74 6.35 7.33
C TYR A 179 -8.31 7.77 7.25
N ARG A 180 -8.68 8.20 6.04
CA ARG A 180 -9.34 9.49 5.80
C ARG A 180 -10.72 9.27 5.22
N TRP A 181 -11.56 10.31 5.28
CA TRP A 181 -12.93 10.27 4.77
C TRP A 181 -13.34 11.64 4.25
N PRO A 182 -14.24 11.70 3.24
CA PRO A 182 -14.76 12.95 2.74
C PRO A 182 -15.75 13.56 3.75
N LEU A 183 -15.67 14.88 3.93
CA LEU A 183 -16.68 15.67 4.62
C LEU A 183 -17.66 16.27 3.61
N ALA A 184 -18.78 16.81 4.11
CA ALA A 184 -19.75 17.49 3.28
C ALA A 184 -19.10 18.68 2.54
N GLY A 185 -19.19 18.66 1.20
CA GLY A 185 -18.60 19.70 0.34
C GLY A 185 -17.20 19.38 -0.17
N ASP A 186 -16.57 18.30 0.29
CA ASP A 186 -15.30 17.84 -0.28
C ASP A 186 -15.48 17.36 -1.72
N ALA A 187 -14.45 17.58 -2.54
CA ALA A 187 -14.34 16.89 -3.82
C ALA A 187 -14.07 15.41 -3.57
N ASN A 188 -14.63 14.52 -4.41
CA ASN A 188 -14.46 13.07 -4.26
C ASN A 188 -12.99 12.63 -4.16
N ALA A 189 -12.06 13.33 -4.81
CA ALA A 189 -10.64 12.98 -4.80
C ALA A 189 -9.82 13.68 -3.70
N ASN A 190 -10.43 14.53 -2.85
CA ASN A 190 -9.72 15.36 -1.88
C ASN A 190 -10.47 15.43 -0.54
N PRO A 191 -10.43 14.35 0.26
CA PRO A 191 -11.04 14.33 1.58
C PRO A 191 -10.29 15.24 2.55
N THR A 192 -11.03 15.97 3.38
CA THR A 192 -10.48 16.79 4.47
C THR A 192 -10.67 16.16 5.84
N GLY A 193 -11.47 15.09 5.96
CA GLY A 193 -11.62 14.31 7.19
C GLY A 193 -10.35 13.51 7.55
N GLY A 194 -10.15 13.35 8.86
CA GLY A 194 -9.05 12.56 9.40
C GLY A 194 -7.64 13.18 9.26
N PRO A 195 -6.58 12.36 9.38
CA PRO A 195 -6.63 10.91 9.44
C PRO A 195 -7.00 10.41 10.85
N ALA A 196 -7.70 9.28 10.91
CA ALA A 196 -7.59 8.38 12.04
C ALA A 196 -6.36 7.50 11.83
N THR A 197 -5.43 7.52 12.79
CA THR A 197 -4.19 6.74 12.73
C THR A 197 -4.36 5.50 13.62
N ILE A 198 -4.14 4.33 13.02
CA ILE A 198 -4.29 3.03 13.65
C ILE A 198 -2.97 2.28 13.52
N ASP A 199 -2.51 1.70 14.62
CA ASP A 199 -1.35 0.80 14.60
C ASP A 199 -1.81 -0.64 14.51
N TYR A 200 -1.18 -1.40 13.62
CA TYR A 200 -1.36 -2.85 13.51
C TYR A 200 -0.08 -3.50 13.98
N GLN A 201 -0.14 -4.17 15.13
CA GLN A 201 1.01 -4.79 15.78
C GLN A 201 0.98 -6.31 15.60
N TRP A 202 2.09 -6.87 15.14
CA TRP A 202 2.37 -8.30 15.04
C TRP A 202 3.14 -8.76 16.27
N ASP A 203 2.59 -9.73 17.01
CA ASP A 203 3.24 -10.31 18.21
C ASP A 203 3.93 -11.66 17.94
N GLY A 204 4.01 -12.07 16.67
CA GLY A 204 4.49 -13.40 16.26
C GLY A 204 3.39 -14.47 16.18
N THR A 205 2.16 -14.15 16.60
CA THR A 205 1.01 -15.08 16.55
C THR A 205 -0.20 -14.45 15.86
N GLN A 206 -0.51 -13.19 16.15
CA GLN A 206 -1.64 -12.48 15.58
C GLN A 206 -1.32 -11.00 15.32
N VAL A 207 -2.04 -10.40 14.38
CA VAL A 207 -2.05 -8.95 14.19
C VAL A 207 -3.14 -8.35 15.08
N THR A 208 -2.75 -7.44 15.96
CA THR A 208 -3.67 -6.69 16.82
C THR A 208 -3.81 -5.27 16.31
N MET A 209 -5.06 -4.86 16.08
CA MET A 209 -5.40 -3.47 15.77
C MET A 209 -5.43 -2.64 17.06
N ILE A 210 -4.59 -1.63 17.16
CA ILE A 210 -4.49 -0.71 18.29
C ILE A 210 -5.17 0.61 17.90
N GLY A 211 -6.32 0.85 18.52
CA GLY A 211 -7.19 1.98 18.21
C GLY A 211 -8.56 1.52 17.71
N THR A 212 -9.35 2.45 17.19
CA THR A 212 -10.68 2.15 16.65
C THR A 212 -10.94 3.06 15.47
N LEU A 213 -11.50 2.51 14.39
CA LEU A 213 -11.93 3.33 13.27
C LEU A 213 -13.13 4.19 13.69
N PRO A 214 -13.13 5.48 13.35
CA PRO A 214 -14.25 6.35 13.65
C PRO A 214 -15.46 5.98 12.75
N PRO A 215 -16.70 6.26 13.18
CA PRO A 215 -17.92 5.98 12.41
C PRO A 215 -17.87 6.50 10.96
N GLU A 216 -17.22 7.64 10.76
CA GLU A 216 -17.09 8.29 9.46
C GLU A 216 -16.28 7.47 8.43
N VAL A 217 -15.45 6.52 8.90
CA VAL A 217 -14.75 5.58 8.01
C VAL A 217 -15.61 4.36 7.69
N ILE A 218 -16.32 3.82 8.69
CA ILE A 218 -17.03 2.54 8.58
C ILE A 218 -18.45 2.66 8.01
N GLY A 219 -19.05 3.85 8.00
CA GLY A 219 -20.38 4.11 7.43
C GLY A 219 -21.53 4.02 8.43
#